data_AF-A0A0B1T3N8-F1
#
_entry.id   AF-A0A0B1T3N8-F1
#
_cell.length_a   1.000
_cell.length_b   1.000
_cell.length_c   1.000
_cell.angle_alpha   90.00
_cell.angle_beta   90.00
_cell.angle_gamma   90.00
#
_symmetry.space_group_name_H-M   'P 1'
#
loop_
_entity.id
_entity.type
_entity.pdbx_description
1 polymer ?
#
loop_
_entity_poly.entity_id
_entity_poly.type
_entity_poly.pdbx_seq_one_letter_code
_entity_poly.pdbx_strand_id
1 'polypeptide(L)'
;MKRVGTAAKRIAQTVLWKILHRRPSLYRLLPRIFQATYKLDVVIGRTAQPLARNPFYRAVSFRQNIGYGCNAAVYALKVREVEDVAKSRKSVPTEPLRREASQIKYPLALKLMYNFALDMCPRLGDNYLWRSMGAELVPLPGSARLVNGRMGSYQPLPDFHPNIVRVLTAFVDRMPILDDARTAYPDALPNAPFYEMVINEPRTMFVVMKRYRMTLRDYLVDLKKKCEDHVGRILFGQLLEGCVFLYDNIVAQRDMKSDNILLEFDDPEEVPRLVISDFGCALATGSWLVKYVDDTIDLGGNRRTRAPEIVSAQPSPDCILDFSMADTWAAGGLGYEIFTKINPFYSRLDSAKYKEDDLPNLPRLIGKSICTVIHDLLKRNPTELPFAYELLPTTHIAIGGEKR
;
A
#
# COMPACT_ATOMS: atom_id res chain seq x y z
N MET A 1 -2.85 -47.66 5.86
CA MET A 1 -1.81 -46.75 5.32
C MET A 1 -2.05 -45.28 5.74
N LYS A 2 -2.22 -45.00 7.04
CA LYS A 2 -2.35 -43.65 7.60
C LYS A 2 -1.31 -43.51 8.71
N ARG A 3 -0.10 -43.08 8.36
CA ARG A 3 0.98 -42.59 9.25
C ARG A 3 2.21 -42.23 8.40
N VAL A 4 2.02 -41.40 7.37
CA VAL A 4 3.14 -40.62 6.82
C VAL A 4 3.09 -39.32 7.59
N GLY A 5 3.82 -39.31 8.70
CA GLY A 5 3.71 -38.32 9.77
C GLY A 5 4.11 -36.91 9.32
N THR A 6 3.66 -35.93 10.10
CA THR A 6 3.92 -34.49 9.96
C THR A 6 5.40 -34.15 9.66
N ALA A 7 6.35 -35.00 10.09
CA ALA A 7 7.77 -34.92 9.76
C ALA A 7 8.07 -35.09 8.25
N ALA A 8 7.40 -36.03 7.55
CA ALA A 8 7.56 -36.22 6.11
C ALA A 8 6.98 -35.04 5.31
N LYS A 9 5.89 -34.43 5.81
CA LYS A 9 5.33 -33.19 5.24
C LYS A 9 6.27 -32.01 5.44
N ARG A 10 6.87 -31.87 6.63
CA ARG A 10 7.92 -30.87 6.91
C ARG A 10 9.15 -31.07 6.04
N ILE A 11 9.64 -32.31 5.89
CA ILE A 11 10.79 -32.62 5.03
C ILE A 11 10.46 -32.32 3.56
N ALA A 12 9.27 -32.68 3.09
CA ALA A 12 8.81 -32.33 1.75
C ALA A 12 8.72 -30.81 1.55
N GLN A 13 8.21 -30.07 2.53
CA GLN A 13 8.20 -28.60 2.54
C GLN A 13 9.62 -28.03 2.55
N THR A 14 10.55 -28.58 3.33
CA THR A 14 11.97 -28.13 3.36
C THR A 14 12.73 -28.47 2.07
N VAL A 15 12.40 -29.57 1.41
CA VAL A 15 12.98 -29.95 0.11
C VAL A 15 12.39 -29.07 -0.99
N LEU A 16 11.08 -28.84 -0.99
CA LEU A 16 10.40 -27.90 -1.87
C LEU A 16 10.95 -26.47 -1.67
N TRP A 17 11.20 -26.08 -0.41
CA TRP A 17 11.89 -24.85 0.00
C TRP A 17 13.28 -24.75 -0.62
N LYS A 18 14.14 -25.79 -0.55
CA LYS A 18 15.47 -25.75 -1.20
C LYS A 18 15.40 -25.65 -2.74
N ILE A 19 14.37 -26.23 -3.35
CA ILE A 19 14.18 -26.24 -4.81
C ILE A 19 13.64 -24.89 -5.30
N LEU A 20 12.64 -24.34 -4.62
CA LEU A 20 11.99 -23.09 -5.00
C LEU A 20 12.82 -21.86 -4.62
N HIS A 21 13.52 -21.89 -3.48
CA HIS A 21 14.45 -20.83 -3.06
C HIS A 21 15.63 -20.67 -4.04
N ARG A 22 15.95 -21.71 -4.83
CA ARG A 22 16.96 -21.64 -5.90
C ARG A 22 16.42 -21.16 -7.24
N ARG A 23 15.09 -21.14 -7.46
CA ARG A 23 14.46 -20.74 -8.73
C ARG A 23 13.08 -20.07 -8.53
N PRO A 24 13.04 -18.78 -8.14
CA PRO A 24 11.81 -17.98 -8.06
C PRO A 24 11.05 -17.85 -9.40
N SER A 25 11.67 -18.24 -10.52
CA SER A 25 11.08 -18.20 -11.85
C SER A 25 9.96 -19.23 -12.09
N LEU A 26 9.88 -20.30 -11.29
CA LEU A 26 8.84 -21.33 -11.43
C LEU A 26 7.44 -20.82 -11.04
N TYR A 27 7.32 -19.79 -10.21
CA TYR A 27 6.04 -19.19 -9.80
C TYR A 27 5.32 -18.45 -10.93
N ARG A 28 6.04 -18.04 -11.99
CA ARG A 28 5.44 -17.45 -13.21
C ARG A 28 4.56 -18.44 -13.96
N LEU A 29 4.63 -19.74 -13.63
CA LEU A 29 3.83 -20.81 -14.25
C LEU A 29 2.50 -21.06 -13.54
N LEU A 30 2.27 -20.52 -12.33
CA LEU A 30 0.96 -20.56 -11.71
C LEU A 30 0.01 -19.62 -12.48
N PRO A 31 -1.25 -20.03 -12.75
CA PRO A 31 -2.19 -19.16 -13.44
C PRO A 31 -2.41 -17.89 -12.61
N ARG A 32 -2.03 -16.73 -13.14
CA ARG A 32 -2.45 -15.44 -12.59
C ARG A 32 -3.97 -15.36 -12.71
N ILE A 33 -4.69 -15.25 -11.59
CA ILE A 33 -6.16 -15.14 -11.63
C ILE A 33 -6.59 -13.88 -12.37
N PHE A 34 -5.80 -12.81 -12.29
CA PHE A 34 -6.07 -11.55 -12.95
C PHE A 34 -4.96 -11.18 -13.94
N GLN A 35 -5.30 -11.10 -15.22
CA GLN A 35 -4.45 -10.47 -16.22
C GLN A 35 -4.63 -8.94 -16.15
N ALA A 36 -3.52 -8.21 -16.17
CA ALA A 36 -3.56 -6.74 -16.21
C ALA A 36 -3.90 -6.27 -17.64
N THR A 37 -5.03 -5.60 -17.82
CA THR A 37 -5.44 -5.02 -19.11
C THR A 37 -5.60 -3.51 -19.05
N TYR A 38 -4.56 -2.75 -18.67
CA TYR A 38 -4.64 -1.28 -18.77
C TYR A 38 -3.28 -0.62 -19.05
N LYS A 39 -3.21 0.09 -20.18
CA LYS A 39 -2.18 1.11 -20.46
C LYS A 39 -2.69 2.46 -19.96
N LEU A 40 -2.04 2.99 -18.92
CA LEU A 40 -2.13 4.41 -18.59
C LEU A 40 -0.70 4.94 -18.74
N ASP A 41 -0.41 5.50 -19.91
CA ASP A 41 0.90 6.09 -20.23
C ASP A 41 0.80 7.60 -19.99
N VAL A 42 1.22 8.04 -18.80
CA VAL A 42 1.36 9.47 -18.48
C VAL A 42 2.82 9.73 -18.14
N VAL A 43 3.59 10.15 -19.15
CA VAL A 43 5.01 10.52 -18.99
C VAL A 43 5.08 12.01 -18.65
N ILE A 44 5.35 12.34 -17.39
CA ILE A 44 5.61 13.72 -16.97
C ILE A 44 7.11 13.87 -16.73
N GLY A 45 7.80 14.44 -17.72
CA GLY A 45 9.22 14.79 -17.64
C GLY A 45 9.47 16.04 -16.78
N ARG A 46 10.55 16.02 -15.99
CA ARG A 46 10.99 17.12 -15.09
C ARG A 46 11.22 18.45 -15.82
N THR A 47 11.05 19.56 -15.09
CA THR A 47 12.09 20.58 -14.83
C THR A 47 11.59 21.59 -13.77
N ALA A 48 12.50 22.01 -12.88
CA ALA A 48 12.25 23.05 -11.89
C ALA A 48 11.89 24.39 -12.59
N GLN A 49 10.64 24.83 -12.47
CA GLN A 49 10.20 26.17 -12.89
C GLN A 49 9.21 26.75 -11.88
N PRO A 50 9.22 28.07 -11.65
CA PRO A 50 8.32 28.72 -10.69
C PRO A 50 6.83 28.50 -11.02
N LEU A 51 5.99 28.54 -9.99
CA LEU A 51 4.56 28.13 -9.93
C LEU A 51 3.69 28.44 -11.18
N ALA A 52 3.92 29.58 -11.86
CA ALA A 52 3.17 30.00 -13.05
C ALA A 52 3.66 29.39 -14.38
N ARG A 53 4.81 28.71 -14.38
CA ARG A 53 5.47 28.13 -15.55
C ARG A 53 5.67 26.62 -15.48
N ASN A 54 5.50 25.97 -14.32
CA ASN A 54 5.56 24.52 -14.27
C ASN A 54 4.46 23.91 -15.18
N PRO A 55 4.83 23.17 -16.24
CA PRO A 55 3.89 22.63 -17.22
C PRO A 55 2.86 21.69 -16.58
N PHE A 56 3.18 21.07 -15.44
CA PHE A 56 2.26 20.21 -14.69
C PHE A 56 0.97 20.95 -14.30
N TYR A 57 1.06 22.10 -13.65
CA TYR A 57 -0.14 22.84 -13.20
C TYR A 57 -0.95 23.43 -14.36
N ARG A 58 -0.34 23.60 -15.53
CA ARG A 58 -1.05 24.00 -16.77
C ARG A 58 -1.76 22.83 -17.42
N ALA A 59 -1.20 21.63 -17.30
CA ALA A 59 -1.71 20.41 -17.93
C ALA A 59 -2.72 19.68 -17.05
N VAL A 60 -3.11 20.21 -15.88
CA VAL A 60 -3.87 19.45 -14.88
C VAL A 60 -4.98 20.29 -14.23
N SER A 61 -6.13 19.67 -13.95
CA SER A 61 -7.21 20.25 -13.15
C SER A 61 -7.37 19.51 -11.82
N PHE A 62 -7.36 20.26 -10.72
CA PHE A 62 -7.73 19.79 -9.38
C PHE A 62 -9.24 19.89 -9.20
N ARG A 63 -9.83 18.99 -8.43
CA ARG A 63 -11.25 19.11 -8.06
C ARG A 63 -11.48 19.09 -6.57
N GLN A 64 -11.06 18.03 -5.91
CA GLN A 64 -11.50 17.74 -4.55
C GLN A 64 -10.45 16.91 -3.81
N ASN A 65 -10.27 17.23 -2.53
CA ASN A 65 -9.61 16.36 -1.58
C ASN A 65 -10.38 15.05 -1.45
N ILE A 66 -9.68 13.93 -1.60
CA ILE A 66 -10.25 12.58 -1.53
C ILE A 66 -9.78 11.82 -0.28
N GLY A 67 -8.94 12.44 0.54
CA GLY A 67 -8.47 11.89 1.80
C GLY A 67 -7.23 12.64 2.29
N TYR A 68 -7.00 12.58 3.60
CA TYR A 68 -5.77 13.03 4.23
C TYR A 68 -5.44 12.10 5.39
N GLY A 69 -4.16 11.95 5.66
CA GLY A 69 -3.63 11.14 6.76
C GLY A 69 -2.55 11.90 7.52
N CYS A 70 -1.75 11.19 8.32
CA CYS A 70 -0.71 11.82 9.14
C CYS A 70 0.42 12.44 8.31
N ASN A 71 0.68 11.93 7.10
CA ASN A 71 1.88 12.26 6.33
C ASN A 71 1.58 12.96 4.99
N ALA A 72 0.31 13.00 4.57
CA ALA A 72 -0.05 13.52 3.26
C ALA A 72 -1.55 13.85 3.13
N ALA A 73 -1.87 14.69 2.15
CA ALA A 73 -3.21 14.88 1.62
C ALA A 73 -3.27 14.35 0.18
N VAL A 74 -4.43 13.86 -0.24
CA VAL A 74 -4.65 13.25 -1.56
C VAL A 74 -5.75 13.98 -2.30
N TYR A 75 -5.47 14.36 -3.55
CA TYR A 75 -6.38 15.15 -4.39
C TYR A 75 -6.73 14.42 -5.68
N ALA A 76 -8.00 14.49 -6.10
CA ALA A 76 -8.43 14.01 -7.41
C ALA A 76 -7.89 14.91 -8.53
N LEU A 77 -7.42 14.26 -9.59
CA LEU A 77 -6.64 14.88 -10.65
C LEU A 77 -7.09 14.39 -12.04
N LYS A 78 -7.18 15.31 -13.02
CA LYS A 78 -7.38 15.01 -14.46
C LYS A 78 -6.34 15.78 -15.26
N VAL A 79 -5.75 15.14 -16.27
CA VAL A 79 -4.95 15.83 -17.29
C VAL A 79 -5.91 16.64 -18.17
N ARG A 80 -5.63 17.93 -18.36
CA ARG A 80 -6.37 18.81 -19.27
C ARG A 80 -6.07 18.36 -20.69
N GLU A 81 -7.12 18.12 -21.47
CA GLU A 81 -6.97 17.87 -22.90
C GLU A 81 -6.64 19.20 -23.60
N VAL A 82 -5.90 19.15 -24.71
CA VAL A 82 -5.45 20.35 -25.45
C VAL A 82 -6.63 21.25 -25.85
N GLU A 83 -7.83 20.67 -26.02
CA GLU A 83 -9.06 21.40 -26.33
C GLU A 83 -9.66 22.20 -25.15
N ASP A 84 -9.41 21.80 -23.89
CA ASP A 84 -9.94 22.49 -22.71
C ASP A 84 -9.29 23.87 -22.49
N VAL A 85 -8.07 24.05 -23.01
CA VAL A 85 -7.33 25.33 -22.94
C VAL A 85 -7.99 26.40 -23.81
N ALA A 86 -8.68 26.02 -24.90
CA ALA A 86 -9.39 26.94 -25.79
C ALA A 86 -10.78 27.34 -25.25
N LYS A 87 -11.46 26.45 -24.51
CA LYS A 87 -12.82 26.68 -23.97
C LYS A 87 -12.84 27.45 -22.65
N SER A 88 -11.73 27.49 -21.91
CA SER A 88 -11.58 28.25 -20.65
C SER A 88 -11.77 29.77 -20.76
N ARG A 89 -11.97 30.33 -21.97
CA ARG A 89 -12.25 31.75 -22.17
C ARG A 89 -13.73 32.11 -22.34
N LYS A 90 -14.67 31.15 -22.42
CA LYS A 90 -16.10 31.49 -22.52
C LYS A 90 -17.01 30.53 -21.74
N SER A 91 -17.85 31.16 -20.92
CA SER A 91 -19.12 30.72 -20.31
C SER A 91 -19.12 29.62 -19.25
N VAL A 92 -19.73 29.98 -18.11
CA VAL A 92 -20.35 29.11 -17.11
C VAL A 92 -21.57 28.41 -17.72
N PRO A 93 -21.73 27.09 -17.56
CA PRO A 93 -23.03 26.45 -17.74
C PRO A 93 -23.59 25.97 -16.40
N THR A 94 -24.73 26.56 -16.04
CA THR A 94 -25.76 26.01 -15.16
C THR A 94 -26.54 24.96 -15.94
N GLU A 95 -26.62 23.70 -15.49
CA GLU A 95 -27.71 22.74 -15.79
C GLU A 95 -27.54 21.42 -14.97
N PRO A 96 -28.63 20.66 -14.74
CA PRO A 96 -28.80 19.86 -13.52
C PRO A 96 -28.34 18.40 -13.63
N LEU A 97 -28.10 17.79 -12.45
CA LEU A 97 -27.67 16.41 -12.27
C LEU A 97 -28.61 15.40 -12.95
N ARG A 98 -28.15 14.78 -14.03
CA ARG A 98 -28.56 13.42 -14.43
C ARG A 98 -27.47 12.43 -14.02
N ARG A 99 -27.88 11.39 -13.28
CA ARG A 99 -27.03 10.23 -12.93
C ARG A 99 -26.80 9.39 -14.19
N GLU A 100 -25.74 9.70 -14.92
CA GLU A 100 -25.18 8.82 -15.94
C GLU A 100 -24.09 7.94 -15.32
N ALA A 101 -23.98 6.71 -15.82
CA ALA A 101 -23.09 5.66 -15.33
C ALA A 101 -21.65 6.17 -15.10
N SER A 102 -21.07 5.83 -13.95
CA SER A 102 -19.97 6.55 -13.31
C SER A 102 -18.59 6.34 -13.94
N GLN A 103 -18.33 6.93 -15.09
CA GLN A 103 -16.96 7.09 -15.59
C GLN A 103 -16.20 8.05 -14.65
N ILE A 104 -15.06 7.62 -14.09
CA ILE A 104 -14.28 8.44 -13.15
C ILE A 104 -13.76 9.69 -13.88
N LYS A 105 -14.42 10.83 -13.70
CA LYS A 105 -14.08 12.14 -14.32
C LYS A 105 -12.65 12.62 -14.02
N TYR A 106 -12.00 12.07 -12.99
CA TYR A 106 -10.65 12.39 -12.54
C TYR A 106 -9.89 11.09 -12.24
N PRO A 107 -9.24 10.46 -13.23
CA PRO A 107 -8.71 9.10 -13.12
C PRO A 107 -7.39 9.01 -12.33
N LEU A 108 -6.81 10.15 -11.95
CA LEU A 108 -5.55 10.23 -11.23
C LEU A 108 -5.75 10.79 -9.82
N ALA A 109 -4.82 10.46 -8.95
CA ALA A 109 -4.69 11.00 -7.61
C ALA A 109 -3.30 11.61 -7.43
N LEU A 110 -3.26 12.74 -6.74
CA LEU A 110 -2.02 13.42 -6.36
C LEU A 110 -1.87 13.38 -4.85
N LYS A 111 -0.87 12.65 -4.35
CA LYS A 111 -0.47 12.64 -2.94
C LYS A 111 0.49 13.82 -2.73
N LEU A 112 0.05 14.83 -1.98
CA LEU A 112 0.83 15.96 -1.51
C LEU A 112 1.40 15.57 -0.15
N MET A 113 2.72 15.42 -0.06
CA MET A 113 3.38 15.03 1.18
C MET A 113 3.48 16.23 2.14
N TYR A 114 3.36 16.00 3.44
CA TYR A 114 3.58 17.05 4.44
C TYR A 114 5.08 17.23 4.69
N ASN A 115 5.57 18.44 4.47
CA ASN A 115 6.95 18.80 4.81
C ASN A 115 6.93 19.70 6.04
N PHE A 116 7.54 19.24 7.13
CA PHE A 116 7.67 20.04 8.37
C PHE A 116 9.01 20.79 8.45
N ALA A 117 9.93 20.56 7.50
CA ALA A 117 11.22 21.23 7.42
C ALA A 117 11.26 22.22 6.25
N LEU A 118 10.31 23.16 6.26
CA LEU A 118 10.10 24.16 5.21
C LEU A 118 11.12 25.31 5.24
N ASP A 119 11.84 25.45 6.34
CA ASP A 119 12.90 26.44 6.60
C ASP A 119 14.24 26.08 5.93
N MET A 120 14.42 24.84 5.48
CA MET A 120 15.61 24.43 4.75
C MET A 120 15.76 25.13 3.40
N CYS A 121 17.01 25.44 3.01
CA CYS A 121 17.28 26.01 1.69
C CYS A 121 16.84 25.04 0.57
N PRO A 122 16.33 25.52 -0.58
CA PRO A 122 15.64 24.67 -1.55
C PRO A 122 16.46 23.47 -2.05
N ARG A 123 17.78 23.64 -2.25
CA ARG A 123 18.66 22.55 -2.71
C ARG A 123 18.83 21.44 -1.67
N LEU A 124 18.96 21.80 -0.39
CA LEU A 124 19.05 20.82 0.69
C LEU A 124 17.67 20.22 1.00
N GLY A 125 16.63 21.04 0.97
CA GLY A 125 15.24 20.63 1.14
C GLY A 125 14.83 19.57 0.12
N ASP A 126 15.14 19.74 -1.16
CA ASP A 126 14.87 18.72 -2.18
C ASP A 126 15.54 17.37 -1.85
N ASN A 127 16.84 17.40 -1.53
CA ASN A 127 17.58 16.18 -1.19
C ASN A 127 17.03 15.51 0.06
N TYR A 128 16.64 16.30 1.07
CA TYR A 128 15.97 15.83 2.26
C TYR A 128 14.64 15.15 1.91
N LEU A 129 13.78 15.80 1.12
CA LEU A 129 12.48 15.25 0.72
C LEU A 129 12.62 13.91 -0.02
N TRP A 130 13.56 13.80 -0.97
CA TRP A 130 13.83 12.52 -1.65
C TRP A 130 14.33 11.43 -0.69
N ARG A 131 15.04 11.80 0.38
CA ARG A 131 15.54 10.86 1.40
C ARG A 131 14.45 10.42 2.36
N SER A 132 13.64 11.36 2.85
CA SER A 132 12.64 11.12 3.88
C SER A 132 11.33 10.54 3.33
N MET A 133 10.97 10.86 2.09
CA MET A 133 9.68 10.48 1.49
C MET A 133 9.83 9.56 0.27
N GLY A 134 11.05 9.24 -0.16
CA GLY A 134 11.29 8.45 -1.38
C GLY A 134 10.81 6.99 -1.29
N ALA A 135 10.55 6.48 -0.09
CA ALA A 135 9.96 5.15 0.11
C ALA A 135 8.56 5.02 -0.54
N GLU A 136 7.83 6.13 -0.68
CA GLU A 136 6.55 6.20 -1.43
C GLU A 136 6.67 5.75 -2.89
N LEU A 137 7.89 5.72 -3.43
CA LEU A 137 8.18 5.40 -4.83
C LEU A 137 8.66 3.97 -5.04
N VAL A 138 8.72 3.15 -3.98
CA VAL A 138 8.98 1.71 -4.08
C VAL A 138 8.12 1.02 -5.14
N PRO A 139 6.80 1.30 -5.28
CA PRO A 139 5.97 0.64 -6.29
C PRO A 139 6.14 1.20 -7.72
N LEU A 140 7.02 2.18 -7.95
CA LEU A 140 7.31 2.72 -9.29
C LEU A 140 8.60 2.08 -9.84
N PRO A 141 8.51 1.18 -10.84
CA PRO A 141 9.68 0.63 -11.51
C PRO A 141 10.61 1.72 -12.06
N GLY A 142 11.91 1.57 -11.78
CA GLY A 142 12.93 2.53 -12.22
C GLY A 142 13.01 3.83 -11.39
N SER A 143 12.24 3.96 -10.30
CA SER A 143 12.28 5.13 -9.41
C SER A 143 13.65 5.37 -8.75
N ALA A 144 14.53 4.38 -8.73
CA ALA A 144 15.94 4.54 -8.33
C ALA A 144 16.63 5.69 -9.10
N ARG A 145 16.27 5.90 -10.38
CA ARG A 145 16.78 7.03 -11.19
C ARG A 145 16.23 8.39 -10.73
N LEU A 146 15.01 8.42 -10.20
CA LEU A 146 14.39 9.65 -9.67
C LEU A 146 15.04 10.05 -8.34
N VAL A 147 15.24 9.06 -7.46
CA VAL A 147 15.89 9.22 -6.16
C VAL A 147 17.39 9.53 -6.33
N ASN A 148 18.03 9.01 -7.39
CA ASN A 148 19.39 9.34 -7.80
C ASN A 148 20.44 9.14 -6.70
N GLY A 149 20.47 7.94 -6.10
CA GLY A 149 21.44 7.55 -5.05
C GLY A 149 21.21 8.19 -3.69
N ARG A 150 20.21 9.07 -3.53
CA ARG A 150 19.96 9.77 -2.26
C ARG A 150 19.55 8.85 -1.11
N MET A 151 18.97 7.68 -1.41
CA MET A 151 18.50 6.68 -0.43
C MET A 151 19.40 5.44 -0.31
N GLY A 152 20.71 5.57 -0.58
CA GLY A 152 21.66 4.47 -0.35
C GLY A 152 21.31 3.20 -1.12
N SER A 153 21.06 2.10 -0.39
CA SER A 153 20.75 0.76 -0.93
C SER A 153 19.32 0.60 -1.47
N TYR A 154 18.60 1.68 -1.73
CA TYR A 154 17.23 1.66 -2.26
C TYR A 154 17.07 0.81 -3.54
N GLN A 155 16.18 -0.18 -3.47
CA GLN A 155 15.82 -1.10 -4.54
C GLN A 155 14.29 -1.12 -4.69
N PRO A 156 13.71 -0.36 -5.65
CA PRO A 156 12.27 -0.38 -5.88
C PRO A 156 11.82 -1.70 -6.53
N LEU A 157 10.50 -1.91 -6.58
CA LEU A 157 9.94 -3.05 -7.29
C LEU A 157 10.35 -3.02 -8.77
N PRO A 158 10.76 -4.17 -9.35
CA PRO A 158 11.28 -4.20 -10.72
C PRO A 158 10.18 -4.06 -11.77
N ASP A 159 8.95 -4.43 -11.45
CA ASP A 159 7.80 -4.45 -12.35
C ASP A 159 6.52 -4.01 -11.64
N PHE A 160 5.49 -3.67 -12.42
CA PHE A 160 4.15 -3.44 -11.89
C PHE A 160 3.43 -4.76 -11.58
N HIS A 161 2.56 -4.73 -10.56
CA HIS A 161 1.72 -5.86 -10.17
C HIS A 161 0.26 -5.43 -10.00
N PRO A 162 -0.74 -6.25 -10.41
CA PRO A 162 -2.16 -5.88 -10.33
C PRO A 162 -2.66 -5.58 -8.91
N ASN A 163 -2.02 -6.16 -7.88
CA ASN A 163 -2.37 -5.95 -6.47
C ASN A 163 -1.44 -5.01 -5.72
N ILE A 164 -0.66 -4.18 -6.44
CA ILE A 164 0.17 -3.12 -5.87
C ILE A 164 -0.27 -1.79 -6.49
N VAL A 165 -0.28 -0.72 -5.70
CA VAL A 165 -0.69 0.62 -6.13
C VAL A 165 0.10 1.08 -7.36
N ARG A 166 -0.59 1.65 -8.36
CA ARG A 166 0.07 2.16 -9.57
C ARG A 166 0.51 3.60 -9.39
N VAL A 167 1.76 3.78 -8.96
CA VAL A 167 2.46 5.08 -9.00
C VAL A 167 2.95 5.34 -10.41
N LEU A 168 2.77 6.58 -10.90
CA LEU A 168 3.13 6.99 -12.25
C LEU A 168 4.40 7.82 -12.28
N THR A 169 4.53 8.76 -11.34
CA THR A 169 5.70 9.64 -11.23
C THR A 169 5.71 10.36 -9.89
N ALA A 170 6.84 11.00 -9.57
CA ALA A 170 6.94 11.94 -8.48
C ALA A 170 7.88 13.09 -8.81
N PHE A 171 7.64 14.22 -8.17
CA PHE A 171 8.46 15.41 -8.31
C PHE A 171 8.42 16.24 -7.02
N VAL A 172 9.43 17.10 -6.85
CA VAL A 172 9.46 18.09 -5.78
C VAL A 172 9.20 19.44 -6.39
N ASP A 173 8.30 20.21 -5.77
CA ASP A 173 7.97 21.56 -6.21
C ASP A 173 7.47 22.40 -5.03
N ARG A 174 7.14 23.67 -5.29
CA ARG A 174 6.55 24.57 -4.32
C ARG A 174 5.18 24.05 -3.87
N MET A 175 4.99 23.98 -2.56
CA MET A 175 3.75 23.56 -1.92
C MET A 175 2.66 24.63 -2.13
N PRO A 176 1.53 24.28 -2.79
CA PRO A 176 0.39 25.17 -2.89
C PRO A 176 -0.39 25.22 -1.57
N ILE A 177 -1.05 26.34 -1.31
CA ILE A 177 -2.08 26.43 -0.26
C ILE A 177 -3.42 26.20 -0.97
N LEU A 178 -4.03 25.05 -0.73
CA LEU A 178 -5.32 24.66 -1.31
C LEU A 178 -6.45 25.13 -0.38
N ASP A 179 -7.64 25.38 -0.95
CA ASP A 179 -8.74 26.03 -0.23
C ASP A 179 -9.18 25.28 1.03
N ASP A 180 -9.15 23.95 0.99
CA ASP A 180 -9.52 23.06 2.10
C ASP A 180 -8.38 22.84 3.11
N ALA A 181 -7.15 23.18 2.74
CA ALA A 181 -5.94 22.83 3.48
C ALA A 181 -5.90 23.44 4.89
N ARG A 182 -6.43 24.66 5.04
CA ARG A 182 -6.47 25.38 6.34
C ARG A 182 -7.35 24.67 7.36
N THR A 183 -8.34 23.92 6.92
CA THR A 183 -9.24 23.15 7.78
C THR A 183 -8.73 21.72 7.95
N ALA A 184 -8.22 21.11 6.88
CA ALA A 184 -7.84 19.70 6.88
C ALA A 184 -6.47 19.44 7.53
N TYR A 185 -5.48 20.30 7.31
CA TYR A 185 -4.09 20.09 7.77
C TYR A 185 -3.35 21.42 8.04
N PRO A 186 -3.87 22.31 8.92
CA PRO A 186 -3.30 23.63 9.15
C PRO A 186 -1.82 23.60 9.55
N ASP A 187 -1.39 22.61 10.32
CA ASP A 187 -0.02 22.50 10.85
C ASP A 187 1.01 22.09 9.79
N ALA A 188 0.59 21.54 8.65
CA ALA A 188 1.50 21.20 7.55
C ALA A 188 1.65 22.36 6.55
N LEU A 189 0.95 23.49 6.75
CA LEU A 189 1.02 24.64 5.86
C LEU A 189 2.25 25.52 6.12
N PRO A 190 2.80 26.17 5.08
CA PRO A 190 3.96 27.05 5.22
C PRO A 190 3.71 28.33 6.00
N ASN A 191 2.45 28.64 6.29
CA ASN A 191 2.03 29.76 7.12
C ASN A 191 1.50 29.29 8.48
N ALA A 192 1.81 28.06 8.89
CA ALA A 192 1.49 27.58 10.23
C ALA A 192 2.15 28.47 11.30
N PRO A 193 1.49 28.75 12.44
CA PRO A 193 1.95 29.77 13.39
C PRO A 193 3.33 29.52 14.00
N PHE A 194 3.79 28.27 14.04
CA PHE A 194 5.09 27.91 14.61
C PHE A 194 6.28 28.27 13.71
N TYR A 195 6.04 28.55 12.42
CA TYR A 195 7.07 29.16 11.58
C TYR A 195 7.16 30.65 11.95
N GLU A 196 8.07 30.98 12.87
CA GLU A 196 8.37 32.36 13.28
C GLU A 196 9.05 33.20 12.16
N MET A 197 9.02 32.71 10.92
CA MET A 197 9.63 33.32 9.74
C MET A 197 8.76 33.11 8.49
N VAL A 198 8.89 34.02 7.53
CA VAL A 198 8.21 33.88 6.23
C VAL A 198 8.95 32.86 5.37
N ILE A 199 8.29 31.75 5.06
CA ILE A 199 8.81 30.75 4.13
C ILE A 199 8.57 31.21 2.69
N ASN A 200 9.63 31.66 2.02
CA ASN A 200 9.56 32.20 0.66
C ASN A 200 9.26 31.12 -0.41
N GLU A 201 9.93 29.98 -0.31
CA GLU A 201 9.82 28.87 -1.27
C GLU A 201 9.52 27.55 -0.55
N PRO A 202 8.31 27.35 -0.02
CA PRO A 202 7.97 26.12 0.68
C PRO A 202 7.97 24.95 -0.30
N ARG A 203 8.83 23.95 -0.13
CA ARG A 203 8.96 22.80 -1.03
C ARG A 203 8.28 21.57 -0.44
N THR A 204 7.65 20.75 -1.28
CA THR A 204 7.20 19.42 -0.89
C THR A 204 7.27 18.42 -2.05
N MET A 205 7.21 17.13 -1.72
CA MET A 205 7.10 16.04 -2.69
C MET A 205 5.64 15.81 -3.09
N PHE A 206 5.44 15.58 -4.38
CA PHE A 206 4.18 15.17 -4.97
C PHE A 206 4.35 13.79 -5.60
N VAL A 207 3.41 12.88 -5.34
CA VAL A 207 3.34 11.56 -5.96
C VAL A 207 2.06 11.47 -6.79
N VAL A 208 2.21 11.21 -8.08
CA VAL A 208 1.09 11.03 -9.01
C VAL A 208 0.83 9.54 -9.13
N MET A 209 -0.40 9.12 -8.88
CA MET A 209 -0.82 7.72 -8.92
C MET A 209 -2.18 7.55 -9.60
N LYS A 210 -2.50 6.32 -9.97
CA LYS A 210 -3.87 5.96 -10.36
C LYS A 210 -4.83 6.27 -9.21
N ARG A 211 -6.02 6.78 -9.51
CA ARG A 211 -7.07 6.95 -8.52
C ARG A 211 -7.82 5.64 -8.31
N TYR A 212 -8.03 5.29 -7.05
CA TYR A 212 -8.85 4.16 -6.61
C TYR A 212 -10.16 4.68 -6.00
N ARG A 213 -11.15 3.80 -5.86
CA ARG A 213 -12.53 4.20 -5.54
C ARG A 213 -12.72 4.52 -4.06
N MET A 214 -12.12 3.71 -3.19
CA MET A 214 -12.17 3.82 -1.73
C MET A 214 -11.11 2.91 -1.08
N THR A 215 -10.96 3.01 0.25
CA THR A 215 -10.16 2.08 1.03
C THR A 215 -10.93 0.80 1.33
N LEU A 216 -10.22 -0.29 1.70
CA LEU A 216 -10.85 -1.50 2.21
C LEU A 216 -11.62 -1.21 3.50
N ARG A 217 -11.10 -0.32 4.35
CA ARG A 217 -11.77 0.09 5.59
C ARG A 217 -13.15 0.69 5.30
N ASP A 218 -13.22 1.66 4.40
CA ASP A 218 -14.47 2.32 4.02
C ASP A 218 -15.45 1.32 3.41
N TYR A 219 -14.94 0.44 2.54
CA TYR A 219 -15.73 -0.62 1.93
C TYR A 219 -16.39 -1.54 2.98
N LEU A 220 -15.62 -2.00 3.99
CA LEU A 220 -16.14 -2.87 5.04
C LEU A 220 -17.17 -2.18 5.97
N VAL A 221 -17.04 -0.87 6.16
CA VAL A 221 -18.00 -0.03 6.90
C VAL A 221 -19.28 0.19 6.11
N ASP A 222 -19.17 0.56 4.82
CA ASP A 222 -20.31 0.91 3.95
C ASP A 222 -21.12 -0.30 3.47
N LEU A 223 -20.62 -1.52 3.66
CA LEU A 223 -21.31 -2.78 3.40
C LEU A 223 -22.51 -2.99 4.35
N LYS A 224 -23.58 -2.21 4.12
CA LYS A 224 -24.96 -2.49 4.56
C LYS A 224 -25.54 -3.74 3.90
N LYS A 225 -24.95 -4.18 2.78
CA LYS A 225 -25.11 -5.54 2.23
C LYS A 225 -23.98 -6.39 2.79
N LYS A 226 -24.26 -7.60 3.29
CA LYS A 226 -23.20 -8.52 3.75
C LYS A 226 -22.16 -8.66 2.64
N CYS A 227 -20.87 -8.51 2.96
CA CYS A 227 -19.82 -8.96 2.06
C CYS A 227 -20.04 -10.47 1.90
N GLU A 228 -20.43 -10.92 0.71
CA GLU A 228 -20.63 -12.33 0.49
C GLU A 228 -19.29 -13.04 0.69
N ASP A 229 -19.29 -14.21 1.33
CA ASP A 229 -18.07 -14.95 1.66
C ASP A 229 -17.18 -15.16 0.42
N HIS A 230 -17.78 -15.25 -0.77
CA HIS A 230 -17.09 -15.32 -2.05
C HIS A 230 -16.25 -14.06 -2.34
N VAL A 231 -16.81 -12.87 -2.17
CA VAL A 231 -16.10 -11.59 -2.33
C VAL A 231 -14.93 -11.51 -1.36
N GLY A 232 -15.17 -11.86 -0.09
CA GLY A 232 -14.12 -11.88 0.93
C GLY A 232 -12.95 -12.82 0.57
N ARG A 233 -13.24 -14.01 0.05
CA ARG A 233 -12.22 -14.97 -0.42
C ARG A 233 -11.39 -14.40 -1.58
N ILE A 234 -12.02 -13.73 -2.54
CA ILE A 234 -11.32 -13.13 -3.67
C ILE A 234 -10.44 -11.96 -3.22
N LEU A 235 -10.95 -11.06 -2.37
CA LEU A 235 -10.17 -9.96 -1.82
C LEU A 235 -8.97 -10.48 -1.02
N PHE A 236 -9.17 -11.50 -0.19
CA PHE A 236 -8.09 -12.10 0.57
C PHE A 236 -7.04 -12.79 -0.32
N GLY A 237 -7.48 -13.49 -1.37
CA GLY A 237 -6.57 -14.04 -2.38
C GLY A 237 -5.72 -12.97 -3.08
N GLN A 238 -6.35 -11.86 -3.50
CA GLN A 238 -5.65 -10.72 -4.09
C GLN A 238 -4.63 -10.06 -3.14
N LEU A 239 -4.95 -9.97 -1.85
CA LEU A 239 -4.03 -9.49 -0.83
C LEU A 239 -2.80 -10.39 -0.73
N LEU A 240 -3.01 -11.71 -0.66
CA LEU A 240 -1.91 -12.68 -0.60
C LEU A 240 -1.05 -12.67 -1.87
N GLU A 241 -1.64 -12.51 -3.06
CA GLU A 241 -0.89 -12.34 -4.31
C GLU A 241 0.01 -11.10 -4.26
N GLY A 242 -0.49 -9.99 -3.70
CA GLY A 242 0.32 -8.80 -3.42
C GLY A 242 1.49 -9.08 -2.46
N CYS A 243 1.22 -9.76 -1.34
CA CYS A 243 2.25 -10.13 -0.36
C CYS A 243 3.34 -11.04 -0.97
N VAL A 244 2.97 -12.02 -1.80
CA VAL A 244 3.94 -12.86 -2.52
C VAL A 244 4.82 -12.02 -3.43
N PHE A 245 4.23 -11.10 -4.20
CA PHE A 245 5.00 -10.24 -5.08
C PHE A 245 6.00 -9.36 -4.31
N LEU A 246 5.61 -8.81 -3.15
CA LEU A 246 6.53 -8.05 -2.30
C LEU A 246 7.64 -8.94 -1.74
N TYR A 247 7.30 -10.15 -1.28
CA TYR A 247 8.24 -11.14 -0.78
C TYR A 247 9.29 -11.54 -1.83
N ASP A 248 8.86 -11.90 -3.03
CA ASP A 248 9.76 -12.34 -4.11
C ASP A 248 10.75 -11.23 -4.54
N ASN A 249 10.43 -9.97 -4.25
CA ASN A 249 11.24 -8.80 -4.58
C ASN A 249 11.95 -8.17 -3.38
N ILE A 250 11.97 -8.83 -2.22
CA ILE A 250 12.68 -8.37 -1.00
C ILE A 250 12.22 -6.96 -0.57
N VAL A 251 10.90 -6.77 -0.54
CA VAL A 251 10.25 -5.54 -0.08
C VAL A 251 9.29 -5.86 1.06
N ALA A 252 9.43 -5.19 2.20
CA ALA A 252 8.42 -5.18 3.26
C ALA A 252 7.70 -3.84 3.24
N GLN A 253 6.37 -3.81 3.19
CA GLN A 253 5.58 -2.59 3.26
C GLN A 253 5.52 -2.04 4.71
N ARG A 254 5.51 -2.91 5.72
CA ARG A 254 5.63 -2.62 7.17
C ARG A 254 4.49 -1.82 7.83
N ASP A 255 3.45 -1.42 7.11
CA ASP A 255 2.25 -0.72 7.62
C ASP A 255 0.96 -1.29 7.01
N MET A 256 0.83 -2.62 6.99
CA MET A 256 -0.32 -3.31 6.40
C MET A 256 -1.56 -3.12 7.29
N LYS A 257 -2.53 -2.35 6.80
CA LYS A 257 -3.81 -2.03 7.45
C LYS A 257 -4.87 -1.69 6.41
N SER A 258 -6.16 -1.80 6.76
CA SER A 258 -7.27 -1.64 5.82
C SER A 258 -7.38 -0.24 5.21
N ASP A 259 -6.87 0.79 5.89
CA ASP A 259 -6.73 2.15 5.33
C ASP A 259 -5.71 2.22 4.17
N ASN A 260 -4.68 1.36 4.20
CA ASN A 260 -3.61 1.30 3.19
C ASN A 260 -3.91 0.28 2.09
N ILE A 261 -5.08 -0.35 2.10
CA ILE A 261 -5.56 -1.22 1.03
C ILE A 261 -6.61 -0.46 0.23
N LEU A 262 -6.41 -0.30 -1.07
CA LEU A 262 -7.33 0.45 -1.94
C LEU A 262 -8.10 -0.50 -2.85
N LEU A 263 -9.34 -0.13 -3.17
CA LEU A 263 -10.23 -0.90 -4.01
C LEU A 263 -10.57 -0.16 -5.31
N GLU A 264 -10.62 -0.91 -6.40
CA GLU A 264 -11.06 -0.47 -7.72
C GLU A 264 -12.23 -1.34 -8.20
N PHE A 265 -13.27 -0.71 -8.71
CA PHE A 265 -14.42 -1.35 -9.35
C PHE A 265 -15.18 -0.29 -10.15
N ASP A 266 -15.78 -0.71 -11.27
CA ASP A 266 -16.62 0.16 -12.10
C ASP A 266 -18.08 0.08 -11.65
N ASP A 267 -18.57 -1.13 -11.37
CA ASP A 267 -19.91 -1.40 -10.81
C ASP A 267 -19.80 -1.80 -9.32
N PRO A 268 -20.58 -1.19 -8.40
CA PRO A 268 -20.63 -1.58 -6.99
C PRO A 268 -21.03 -3.05 -6.72
N GLU A 269 -21.67 -3.73 -7.67
CA GLU A 269 -22.04 -5.14 -7.53
C GLU A 269 -20.91 -6.10 -8.02
N GLU A 270 -19.85 -5.58 -8.66
CA GLU A 270 -18.68 -6.39 -9.05
C GLU A 270 -17.74 -6.63 -7.87
N VAL A 271 -16.97 -7.72 -7.93
CA VAL A 271 -15.90 -7.98 -6.96
C VAL A 271 -14.76 -6.99 -7.17
N PRO A 272 -14.42 -6.16 -6.17
CA PRO A 272 -13.37 -5.16 -6.35
C PRO A 272 -11.99 -5.76 -6.61
N ARG A 273 -11.19 -5.07 -7.43
CA ARG A 273 -9.75 -5.28 -7.46
C ARG A 273 -9.11 -4.61 -6.26
N LEU A 274 -8.30 -5.36 -5.53
CA LEU A 274 -7.58 -4.91 -4.35
C LEU A 274 -6.14 -4.57 -4.68
N VAL A 275 -5.62 -3.45 -4.16
CA VAL A 275 -4.20 -3.12 -4.21
C VAL A 275 -3.64 -2.75 -2.83
N ILE A 276 -2.40 -3.17 -2.57
CA ILE A 276 -1.58 -2.70 -1.44
C ILE A 276 -1.03 -1.32 -1.82
N SER A 277 -1.17 -0.35 -0.92
CA SER A 277 -0.75 1.04 -1.11
C SER A 277 0.02 1.58 0.09
N ASP A 278 0.42 2.85 -0.01
CA ASP A 278 1.21 3.59 0.98
C ASP A 278 2.53 2.90 1.36
N PHE A 279 3.57 3.20 0.58
CA PHE A 279 4.91 2.62 0.80
C PHE A 279 5.80 3.56 1.62
N GLY A 280 5.25 4.58 2.28
CA GLY A 280 6.02 5.53 3.09
C GLY A 280 6.85 4.87 4.20
N CYS A 281 6.41 3.71 4.71
CA CYS A 281 7.14 2.91 5.69
C CYS A 281 7.91 1.74 5.09
N ALA A 282 7.99 1.57 3.77
CA ALA A 282 8.52 0.35 3.18
C ALA A 282 10.03 0.17 3.38
N LEU A 283 10.45 -1.06 3.68
CA LEU A 283 11.84 -1.52 3.60
C LEU A 283 12.09 -2.09 2.21
N ALA A 284 12.93 -1.42 1.43
CA ALA A 284 13.23 -1.79 0.05
C ALA A 284 14.72 -1.58 -0.23
N THR A 285 15.56 -2.33 0.49
CA THR A 285 17.03 -2.17 0.47
C THR A 285 17.76 -3.37 -0.17
N GLY A 286 17.00 -4.35 -0.66
CA GLY A 286 17.53 -5.66 -1.09
C GLY A 286 17.85 -6.60 0.08
N SER A 287 17.40 -6.28 1.29
CA SER A 287 17.54 -7.12 2.48
C SER A 287 16.30 -7.01 3.36
N TRP A 288 15.90 -8.12 3.98
CA TRP A 288 14.88 -8.16 5.03
C TRP A 288 15.39 -7.72 6.40
N LEU A 289 16.72 -7.63 6.53
CA LEU A 289 17.38 -7.48 7.81
C LEU A 289 17.58 -6.02 8.16
N VAL A 290 17.13 -5.64 9.35
CA VAL A 290 17.32 -4.30 9.93
C VAL A 290 18.09 -4.44 11.23
N LYS A 291 19.20 -3.69 11.36
CA LYS A 291 19.96 -3.63 12.60
C LYS A 291 19.24 -2.72 13.60
N TYR A 292 18.82 -3.27 14.74
CA TYR A 292 18.02 -2.58 15.75
C TYR A 292 18.87 -2.26 16.99
N VAL A 293 19.68 -1.21 16.87
CA VAL A 293 20.65 -0.83 17.91
C VAL A 293 20.02 -0.04 19.07
N ASP A 294 18.99 0.75 18.78
CA ASP A 294 18.24 1.59 19.72
C ASP A 294 16.86 1.94 19.13
N ASP A 295 16.01 2.57 19.95
CA ASP A 295 14.63 2.92 19.59
C ASP A 295 14.50 4.06 18.57
N THR A 296 15.60 4.67 18.11
CA THR A 296 15.57 5.67 17.02
C THR A 296 15.46 5.02 15.64
N ILE A 297 15.72 3.71 15.54
CA ILE A 297 15.57 2.96 14.30
C ILE A 297 14.09 2.83 13.94
N ASP A 298 13.72 3.34 12.77
CA ASP A 298 12.36 3.22 12.26
C ASP A 298 12.03 1.76 11.87
N LEU A 299 11.24 1.10 12.72
CA LEU A 299 10.71 -0.25 12.47
C LEU A 299 9.46 -0.25 11.58
N GLY A 300 8.98 0.92 11.16
CA GLY A 300 7.83 1.09 10.28
C GLY A 300 6.48 0.94 10.96
N GLY A 301 5.48 1.60 10.37
CA GLY A 301 4.05 1.35 10.52
C GLY A 301 3.44 1.30 11.91
N ASN A 302 2.19 0.86 11.93
CA ASN A 302 1.37 0.79 13.14
C ASN A 302 1.83 -0.32 14.09
N ARG A 303 2.28 0.07 15.28
CA ARG A 303 2.73 -0.86 16.33
C ARG A 303 1.69 -1.94 16.67
N ARG A 304 0.39 -1.64 16.61
CA ARG A 304 -0.67 -2.62 16.94
C ARG A 304 -0.74 -3.79 15.97
N THR A 305 -0.36 -3.57 14.71
CA THR A 305 -0.35 -4.59 13.66
C THR A 305 1.06 -4.94 13.22
N ARG A 306 2.05 -4.65 14.07
CA ARG A 306 3.43 -5.09 13.88
C ARG A 306 3.56 -6.54 14.37
N ALA A 307 4.21 -7.36 13.55
CA ALA A 307 4.36 -8.80 13.80
C ALA A 307 5.12 -9.10 15.10
N PRO A 308 4.86 -10.24 15.77
CA PRO A 308 5.39 -10.59 17.09
C PRO A 308 6.92 -10.55 17.16
N GLU A 309 7.58 -11.07 16.15
CA GLU A 309 9.04 -11.12 16.02
C GLU A 309 9.69 -9.73 15.95
N ILE A 310 8.94 -8.71 15.50
CA ILE A 310 9.42 -7.32 15.42
C ILE A 310 9.02 -6.54 16.67
N VAL A 311 7.76 -6.64 17.10
CA VAL A 311 7.23 -5.81 18.21
C VAL A 311 7.74 -6.24 19.59
N SER A 312 8.09 -7.51 19.75
CA SER A 312 8.63 -8.05 21.01
C SER A 312 10.15 -7.89 21.13
N ALA A 313 10.83 -7.44 20.07
CA ALA A 313 12.26 -7.27 20.09
C ALA A 313 12.69 -6.12 21.01
N GLN A 314 13.87 -6.27 21.60
CA GLN A 314 14.53 -5.21 22.36
C GLN A 314 15.79 -4.77 21.62
N PRO A 315 16.09 -3.47 21.58
CA PRO A 315 17.26 -2.98 20.89
C PRO A 315 18.54 -3.45 21.58
N SER A 316 19.54 -3.84 20.78
CA SER A 316 20.89 -4.13 21.26
C SER A 316 21.91 -4.02 20.12
N PRO A 317 23.22 -3.87 20.40
CA PRO A 317 24.25 -3.69 19.36
C PRO A 317 24.30 -4.80 18.30
N ASP A 318 23.86 -6.01 18.66
CA ASP A 318 23.85 -7.19 17.80
C ASP A 318 22.42 -7.63 17.41
N CYS A 319 21.40 -6.87 17.79
CA CYS A 319 20.01 -7.18 17.45
C CYS A 319 19.77 -6.94 15.96
N ILE A 320 19.32 -7.99 15.27
CA ILE A 320 18.94 -7.98 13.86
C ILE A 320 17.50 -8.46 13.77
N LEU A 321 16.64 -7.63 13.18
CA LEU A 321 15.24 -7.95 12.93
C LEU A 321 15.07 -8.40 11.49
N ASP A 322 14.31 -9.47 11.30
CA ASP A 322 13.99 -10.04 10.00
C ASP A 322 12.53 -9.72 9.65
N PHE A 323 12.32 -8.87 8.64
CA PHE A 323 10.99 -8.45 8.18
C PHE A 323 10.38 -9.39 7.13
N SER A 324 11.03 -10.50 6.78
CA SER A 324 10.60 -11.38 5.68
C SER A 324 9.18 -11.92 5.83
N MET A 325 8.68 -12.10 7.06
CA MET A 325 7.33 -12.62 7.32
C MET A 325 6.39 -11.60 7.97
N ALA A 326 6.83 -10.36 8.20
CA ALA A 326 6.07 -9.37 8.94
C ALA A 326 4.77 -8.97 8.22
N ASP A 327 4.82 -8.73 6.90
CA ASP A 327 3.63 -8.40 6.12
C ASP A 327 2.69 -9.61 5.96
N THR A 328 3.26 -10.81 5.89
CA THR A 328 2.50 -12.08 5.84
C THR A 328 1.68 -12.25 7.12
N TRP A 329 2.25 -11.94 8.28
CA TRP A 329 1.52 -11.94 9.55
C TRP A 329 0.42 -10.87 9.58
N ALA A 330 0.73 -9.65 9.15
CA ALA A 330 -0.24 -8.56 9.13
C ALA A 330 -1.43 -8.84 8.19
N ALA A 331 -1.20 -9.56 7.08
CA ALA A 331 -2.25 -10.05 6.19
C ALA A 331 -3.25 -10.99 6.90
N GLY A 332 -2.81 -11.75 7.91
CA GLY A 332 -3.72 -12.56 8.75
C GLY A 332 -4.71 -11.70 9.53
N GLY A 333 -4.26 -10.57 10.09
CA GLY A 333 -5.12 -9.59 10.77
C GLY A 333 -6.12 -8.93 9.82
N LEU A 334 -5.68 -8.59 8.61
CA LEU A 334 -6.56 -8.12 7.53
C LEU A 334 -7.57 -9.19 7.08
N GLY A 335 -7.18 -10.46 7.07
CA GLY A 335 -8.07 -11.58 6.81
C GLY A 335 -9.25 -11.58 7.79
N TYR A 336 -8.99 -11.46 9.09
CA TYR A 336 -10.05 -11.29 10.09
C TYR A 336 -10.96 -10.10 9.77
N GLU A 337 -10.37 -8.95 9.43
CA GLU A 337 -11.13 -7.74 9.14
C GLU A 337 -12.04 -7.92 7.91
N ILE A 338 -11.54 -8.54 6.84
CA ILE A 338 -12.31 -8.84 5.62
C ILE A 338 -13.54 -9.71 5.94
N PHE A 339 -13.38 -10.73 6.79
CA PHE A 339 -14.45 -11.71 7.04
C PHE A 339 -15.33 -11.42 8.26
N THR A 340 -14.88 -10.59 9.19
CA THR A 340 -15.60 -10.33 10.46
C THR A 340 -15.81 -8.85 10.75
N LYS A 341 -15.27 -7.95 9.91
CA LYS A 341 -15.21 -6.50 10.11
C LYS A 341 -14.40 -6.05 11.34
N ILE A 342 -13.74 -6.98 12.02
CA ILE A 342 -12.98 -6.70 13.24
C ILE A 342 -11.60 -7.31 13.10
N ASN A 343 -10.58 -6.46 13.17
CA ASN A 343 -9.21 -6.92 13.39
C ASN A 343 -9.00 -7.21 14.89
N PRO A 344 -8.59 -8.43 15.30
CA PRO A 344 -8.38 -8.79 16.70
C PRO A 344 -7.39 -7.87 17.42
N PHE A 345 -6.37 -7.36 16.70
CA PHE A 345 -5.29 -6.54 17.26
C PHE A 345 -5.64 -5.05 17.40
N TYR A 346 -6.78 -4.62 16.83
CA TYR A 346 -7.34 -3.29 17.10
C TYR A 346 -8.35 -3.28 18.25
N SER A 347 -8.86 -4.45 18.64
CA SER A 347 -9.98 -4.58 19.58
C SER A 347 -9.59 -5.17 20.93
N ARG A 348 -8.93 -6.33 20.97
CA ARG A 348 -8.72 -7.08 22.22
C ARG A 348 -7.38 -7.81 22.35
N LEU A 349 -6.62 -7.98 21.27
CA LEU A 349 -5.32 -8.65 21.31
C LEU A 349 -4.17 -7.64 21.21
N ASP A 350 -3.09 -7.96 21.91
CA ASP A 350 -1.80 -7.26 21.79
C ASP A 350 -0.87 -8.14 20.95
N SER A 351 -0.38 -7.61 19.82
CA SER A 351 0.49 -8.35 18.90
C SER A 351 1.77 -8.86 19.58
N ALA A 352 2.26 -8.16 20.62
CA ALA A 352 3.43 -8.59 21.37
C ALA A 352 3.15 -9.80 22.28
N LYS A 353 1.91 -9.99 22.76
CA LYS A 353 1.61 -10.87 23.91
C LYS A 353 0.54 -11.94 23.68
N TYR A 354 -0.28 -11.82 22.64
CA TYR A 354 -1.39 -12.75 22.40
C TYR A 354 -0.89 -14.21 22.32
N LYS A 355 -1.72 -15.17 22.74
CA LYS A 355 -1.52 -16.58 22.43
C LYS A 355 -2.38 -16.96 21.22
N GLU A 356 -1.93 -17.91 20.42
CA GLU A 356 -2.65 -18.35 19.22
C GLU A 356 -4.05 -18.91 19.56
N ASP A 357 -4.20 -19.55 20.72
CA ASP A 357 -5.49 -20.04 21.22
C ASP A 357 -6.46 -18.92 21.64
N ASP A 358 -5.96 -17.69 21.84
CA ASP A 358 -6.79 -16.52 22.16
C ASP A 358 -7.42 -15.91 20.90
N LEU A 359 -7.04 -16.40 19.70
CA LEU A 359 -7.59 -15.92 18.44
C LEU A 359 -9.10 -16.21 18.35
N PRO A 360 -9.93 -15.21 17.98
CA PRO A 360 -11.37 -15.42 17.86
C PRO A 360 -11.72 -16.46 16.80
N ASN A 361 -12.76 -17.24 17.04
CA ASN A 361 -13.28 -18.17 16.04
C ASN A 361 -13.82 -17.41 14.82
N LEU A 362 -13.35 -17.79 13.63
CA LEU A 362 -13.90 -17.31 12.36
C LEU A 362 -15.24 -18.00 12.05
N PRO A 363 -16.20 -17.30 11.43
CA PRO A 363 -17.45 -17.89 10.95
C PRO A 363 -17.24 -19.15 10.10
N ARG A 364 -17.95 -20.24 10.41
CA ARG A 364 -17.80 -21.52 9.69
C ARG A 364 -18.15 -21.44 8.20
N LEU A 365 -19.00 -20.49 7.81
CA LEU A 365 -19.48 -20.31 6.43
C LEU A 365 -18.35 -19.90 5.46
N ILE A 366 -17.29 -19.28 5.98
CA ILE A 366 -16.11 -18.85 5.22
C ILE A 366 -15.33 -20.04 4.63
N GLY A 367 -15.53 -21.25 5.16
CA GLY A 367 -14.87 -22.48 4.70
C GLY A 367 -13.64 -22.79 5.53
N LYS A 368 -13.48 -24.07 5.88
CA LYS A 368 -12.43 -24.54 6.80
C LYS A 368 -11.02 -24.21 6.31
N SER A 369 -10.78 -24.29 5.00
CA SER A 369 -9.50 -23.99 4.37
C SER A 369 -9.05 -22.55 4.64
N ILE A 370 -9.94 -21.57 4.44
CA ILE A 370 -9.65 -20.15 4.67
C ILE A 370 -9.42 -19.87 6.16
N CYS A 371 -10.23 -20.46 7.04
CA CYS A 371 -9.99 -20.33 8.48
C CYS A 371 -8.59 -20.84 8.86
N THR A 372 -8.20 -22.02 8.34
CA THR A 372 -6.86 -22.57 8.57
C THR A 372 -5.77 -21.65 8.04
N VAL A 373 -5.93 -21.10 6.82
CA VAL A 373 -4.97 -20.15 6.25
C VAL A 373 -4.79 -18.93 7.16
N ILE A 374 -5.88 -18.30 7.61
CA ILE A 374 -5.81 -17.11 8.46
C ILE A 374 -5.15 -17.42 9.82
N HIS A 375 -5.48 -18.56 10.43
CA HIS A 375 -4.82 -18.99 11.66
C HIS A 375 -3.33 -19.28 11.45
N ASP A 376 -2.98 -19.94 10.35
CA ASP A 376 -1.58 -20.25 10.02
C ASP A 376 -0.76 -18.97 9.79
N LEU A 377 -1.35 -17.91 9.22
CA LEU A 377 -0.73 -16.59 9.07
C LEU A 377 -0.56 -15.82 10.39
N LEU A 378 -1.26 -16.21 11.46
CA LEU A 378 -1.18 -15.56 12.77
C LEU A 378 -0.42 -16.39 13.79
N LYS A 379 0.43 -17.30 13.34
CA LYS A 379 1.42 -17.93 14.22
C LYS A 379 2.44 -16.92 14.70
N ARG A 380 2.87 -17.06 15.95
CA ARG A 380 3.85 -16.14 16.57
C ARG A 380 5.27 -16.39 16.09
N ASN A 381 5.61 -17.65 15.84
CA ASN A 381 6.93 -18.01 15.36
C ASN A 381 6.98 -17.82 13.84
N PRO A 382 7.81 -16.90 13.32
CA PRO A 382 7.85 -16.60 11.89
C PRO A 382 8.31 -17.80 11.04
N THR A 383 9.05 -18.74 11.64
CA THR A 383 9.47 -19.98 10.94
C THR A 383 8.34 -20.99 10.74
N GLU A 384 7.21 -20.80 11.43
CA GLU A 384 6.01 -21.64 11.31
C GLU A 384 4.93 -21.02 10.42
N LEU A 385 5.12 -19.74 10.04
CA LEU A 385 4.25 -19.05 9.09
C LEU A 385 4.43 -19.70 7.71
N PRO A 386 3.33 -20.11 7.04
CA PRO A 386 3.41 -20.49 5.65
C PRO A 386 3.76 -19.26 4.82
N PHE A 387 4.56 -19.44 3.79
CA PHE A 387 4.68 -18.40 2.78
C PHE A 387 3.32 -18.19 2.11
N ALA A 388 2.98 -16.94 1.80
CA ALA A 388 1.72 -16.61 1.15
C ALA A 388 1.49 -17.44 -0.14
N TYR A 389 2.55 -17.81 -0.87
CA TYR A 389 2.46 -18.65 -2.08
C TYR A 389 2.01 -20.09 -1.79
N GLU A 390 2.31 -20.65 -0.62
CA GLU A 390 1.85 -22.00 -0.24
C GLU A 390 0.34 -22.03 -0.01
N LEU A 391 -0.24 -20.87 0.28
CA LEU A 391 -1.65 -20.67 0.59
C LEU A 391 -2.46 -20.29 -0.65
N LEU A 392 -1.81 -19.79 -1.71
CA LEU A 392 -2.47 -19.43 -2.96
C LEU A 392 -3.26 -20.61 -3.58
N PRO A 393 -2.72 -21.83 -3.74
CA PRO A 393 -3.51 -22.95 -4.26
C PRO A 393 -4.75 -23.26 -3.42
N THR A 394 -4.65 -23.14 -2.08
CA THR A 394 -5.76 -23.41 -1.16
C THR A 394 -6.85 -22.35 -1.25
N THR A 395 -6.46 -21.08 -1.36
CA THR A 395 -7.40 -19.97 -1.60
C THR A 395 -8.00 -20.04 -3.01
N HIS A 396 -7.20 -20.37 -4.03
CA HIS A 396 -7.64 -20.56 -5.42
C HIS A 396 -8.67 -21.70 -5.55
N ILE A 397 -8.44 -22.84 -4.89
CA ILE A 397 -9.41 -23.95 -4.83
C ILE A 397 -10.69 -23.51 -4.09
N ALA A 398 -10.55 -22.76 -3.00
CA ALA A 398 -11.71 -22.25 -2.24
C ALA A 398 -12.52 -21.17 -3.00
N ILE A 399 -11.90 -20.47 -3.96
CA ILE A 399 -12.54 -19.50 -4.86
C ILE A 399 -13.23 -20.22 -6.04
N GLY A 400 -12.60 -21.24 -6.61
CA GLY A 400 -13.14 -22.03 -7.74
C GLY A 400 -14.29 -22.97 -7.40
N GLY A 401 -14.64 -23.09 -6.12
CA GLY A 401 -15.60 -24.05 -5.60
C GLY A 401 -15.02 -25.45 -5.52
N GLU A 402 -15.24 -26.14 -4.38
CA GLU A 402 -15.13 -27.59 -4.36
C GLU A 402 -16.11 -28.13 -5.40
N LYS A 403 -15.61 -28.62 -6.54
CA LYS A 403 -16.38 -29.55 -7.36
C LYS A 403 -16.68 -30.73 -6.45
N ARG A 404 -17.93 -30.81 -6.00
CA ARG A 404 -18.47 -31.94 -5.23
C ARG A 404 -18.25 -33.26 -5.95
#